data_AF-A0A9D3YJ07-F1
#
_entry.id   AF-A0A9D3YJ07-F1
#
_cell.length_a   1.000
_cell.length_b   1.000
_cell.length_c   1.000
_cell.angle_alpha   90.00
_cell.angle_beta   90.00
_cell.angle_gamma   90.00
#
_symmetry.space_group_name_H-M   'P 1'
#
loop_
_entity.id
_entity.type
_entity.pdbx_description
1 polymer ?
#
loop_
_entity_poly.entity_id
_entity_poly.type
_entity_poly.pdbx_seq_one_letter_code
_entity_poly.pdbx_strand_id
1 'polypeptide(L)'
;MRIWSHTNIHTFMHACINTYIHTYIHTYIHTYIHTYIQTYIHTYIHTYIHTYIHTYIHTYIHTYIHTYIHTYIHTYIHTYIHTYIHTYIHTYIHTYRHTDRHTDMHTDIQTYRHTDIQTYIHTYRHADIQTYRHTDIQTYIHTYIHTYIHTYIHTYIHTYIHTYIHTYIHTYIHACMHACMHACIHTYIHT
;
A
#
# COMPACT_ATOMS: atom_id res chain seq x y z
N MET A 1 29.25 128.31 32.53
CA MET A 1 29.55 127.60 31.26
C MET A 1 30.22 126.23 31.47
N ARG A 2 31.25 126.10 32.33
CA ARG A 2 31.96 124.81 32.58
C ARG A 2 31.17 123.68 33.26
N ILE A 3 30.24 124.00 34.17
CA ILE A 3 29.45 122.97 34.88
C ILE A 3 28.41 122.32 33.96
N TRP A 4 27.73 123.12 33.12
CA TRP A 4 26.76 122.66 32.12
C TRP A 4 27.39 121.82 31.00
N SER A 5 28.63 122.13 30.60
CA SER A 5 29.37 121.30 29.64
C SER A 5 29.80 119.98 30.28
N HIS A 6 30.23 119.99 31.54
CA HIS A 6 30.66 118.77 32.23
C HIS A 6 29.49 117.80 32.48
N THR A 7 28.33 118.31 32.92
CA THR A 7 27.13 117.47 33.12
C THR A 7 26.58 116.92 31.80
N ASN A 8 26.58 117.70 30.72
CA ASN A 8 26.17 117.21 29.39
C ASN A 8 27.09 116.13 28.83
N ILE A 9 28.41 116.30 28.97
CA ILE A 9 29.38 115.29 28.53
C ILE A 9 29.19 114.00 29.35
N HIS A 10 28.98 114.12 30.66
CA HIS A 10 28.74 112.98 31.53
C HIS A 10 27.45 112.23 31.18
N THR A 11 26.33 112.93 30.95
CA THR A 11 25.06 112.28 30.58
C THR A 11 25.12 111.66 29.18
N PHE A 12 25.78 112.32 28.23
CA PHE A 12 25.97 111.77 26.88
C PHE A 12 26.85 110.51 26.90
N MET A 13 27.98 110.55 27.60
CA MET A 13 28.84 109.37 27.78
C MET A 13 28.09 108.23 28.47
N HIS A 14 27.32 108.53 29.52
CA HIS A 14 26.51 107.54 30.23
C HIS A 14 25.43 106.94 29.33
N ALA A 15 24.73 107.75 28.53
CA ALA A 15 23.72 107.28 27.58
C ALA A 15 24.32 106.42 26.47
N CYS A 16 25.46 106.82 25.89
CA CYS A 16 26.16 106.04 24.87
C CYS A 16 26.71 104.72 25.41
N ILE A 17 27.30 104.72 26.60
CA ILE A 17 27.81 103.50 27.23
C ILE A 17 26.64 102.58 27.56
N ASN A 18 25.56 103.10 28.15
CA ASN A 18 24.43 102.28 28.54
C ASN A 18 23.68 101.73 27.33
N THR A 19 23.48 102.52 26.27
CA THR A 19 22.89 102.02 25.02
C THR A 19 23.79 101.01 24.33
N TYR A 20 25.10 101.22 24.26
CA TYR A 20 26.04 100.27 23.66
C TYR A 20 26.09 98.97 24.45
N ILE A 21 26.25 99.03 25.77
CA ILE A 21 26.29 97.85 26.64
C ILE A 21 24.93 97.13 26.60
N HIS A 22 23.83 97.86 26.75
CA HIS A 22 22.50 97.25 26.76
C HIS A 22 22.18 96.62 25.41
N THR A 23 22.37 97.32 24.30
CA THR A 23 22.09 96.74 22.97
C THR A 23 23.04 95.60 22.66
N TYR A 24 24.34 95.74 22.88
CA TYR A 24 25.31 94.68 22.57
C TYR A 24 25.09 93.45 23.45
N ILE A 25 25.01 93.61 24.77
CA ILE A 25 24.79 92.49 25.68
C ILE A 25 23.42 91.88 25.46
N HIS A 26 22.35 92.68 25.40
CA HIS A 26 21.00 92.14 25.23
C HIS A 26 20.85 91.45 23.88
N THR A 27 21.25 92.08 22.77
CA THR A 27 21.11 91.45 21.45
C THR A 27 22.02 90.25 21.31
N TYR A 28 23.30 90.34 21.69
CA TYR A 28 24.23 89.22 21.55
C TYR A 28 23.82 88.05 22.44
N ILE A 29 23.60 88.28 23.73
CA ILE A 29 23.23 87.20 24.66
C ILE A 29 21.85 86.65 24.29
N HIS A 30 20.84 87.50 24.09
CA HIS A 30 19.50 87.02 23.79
C HIS A 30 19.46 86.28 22.45
N THR A 31 20.03 86.84 21.38
CA THR A 31 19.98 86.15 20.07
C THR A 31 20.86 84.92 20.07
N TYR A 32 22.08 84.98 20.60
CA TYR A 32 22.97 83.81 20.60
C TYR A 32 22.41 82.70 21.47
N ILE A 33 22.03 82.98 22.72
CA ILE A 33 21.49 81.96 23.62
C ILE A 33 20.17 81.43 23.09
N HIS A 34 19.24 82.29 22.69
CA HIS A 34 17.93 81.83 22.21
C HIS A 34 18.05 81.04 20.91
N THR A 35 18.83 81.50 19.93
CA THR A 35 18.97 80.77 18.66
C THR A 35 19.78 79.50 18.85
N TYR A 36 20.88 79.52 19.60
CA TYR A 36 21.70 78.35 19.85
C TYR A 36 20.94 77.29 20.64
N ILE A 37 20.31 77.66 21.76
CA ILE A 37 19.52 76.72 22.57
C ILE A 37 18.35 76.19 21.75
N GLN A 38 17.60 77.06 21.07
CA GLN A 38 16.44 76.60 20.32
C GLN A 38 16.81 75.71 19.14
N THR A 39 17.85 76.07 18.37
CA THR A 39 18.30 75.23 17.26
C THR A 39 18.91 73.94 17.76
N TYR A 40 19.74 73.96 18.80
CA TYR A 40 20.35 72.76 19.36
C TYR A 40 19.31 71.82 19.95
N ILE A 41 18.42 72.32 20.82
CA ILE A 41 17.37 71.51 21.42
C ILE A 41 16.41 71.01 20.34
N HIS A 42 15.95 71.88 19.44
CA HIS A 42 15.01 71.46 18.40
C HIS A 42 15.64 70.44 17.47
N THR A 43 16.83 70.69 16.94
CA THR A 43 17.47 69.74 16.03
C THR A 43 17.84 68.46 16.75
N TYR A 44 18.47 68.51 17.91
CA TYR A 44 18.89 67.31 18.63
C TYR A 44 17.69 66.48 19.06
N ILE A 45 16.69 67.07 19.73
CA ILE A 45 15.51 66.33 20.20
C ILE A 45 14.69 65.85 19.01
N HIS A 46 14.39 66.71 18.03
CA HIS A 46 13.56 66.32 16.90
C HIS A 46 14.26 65.25 16.06
N THR A 47 15.53 65.44 15.69
CA THR A 47 16.24 64.44 14.89
C THR A 47 16.47 63.16 15.67
N TYR A 48 16.91 63.22 16.92
CA TYR A 48 17.16 62.02 17.72
C TYR A 48 15.86 61.24 17.96
N ILE A 49 14.80 61.90 18.46
CA ILE A 49 13.53 61.22 18.73
C ILE A 49 12.91 60.71 17.43
N HIS A 50 12.82 61.56 16.41
CA HIS A 50 12.19 61.15 15.14
C HIS A 50 12.99 60.03 14.48
N THR A 51 14.31 60.15 14.33
CA THR A 51 15.11 59.10 13.69
C THR A 51 15.14 57.84 14.54
N TYR A 52 15.38 57.93 15.85
CA TYR A 52 15.45 56.75 16.70
C TYR A 52 14.11 56.03 16.77
N ILE A 53 13.02 56.72 17.08
CA ILE A 53 11.69 56.11 17.17
C ILE A 53 11.26 55.59 15.81
N HIS A 54 11.34 56.41 14.75
CA HIS A 54 10.89 55.98 13.44
C HIS A 54 11.73 54.81 12.92
N THR A 55 13.06 54.88 12.98
CA THR A 55 13.90 53.78 12.49
C THR A 55 13.75 52.55 13.35
N TYR A 56 13.78 52.66 14.68
CA TYR A 56 13.66 51.50 15.57
C TYR A 56 12.29 50.84 15.42
N ILE A 57 11.19 51.59 15.54
CA ILE A 57 9.85 51.03 15.43
C ILE A 57 9.62 50.48 14.03
N HIS A 58 9.92 51.25 12.98
CA HIS A 58 9.70 50.80 11.61
C HIS A 58 10.55 49.58 11.29
N THR A 59 11.86 49.60 11.56
CA THR A 59 12.72 48.45 11.25
C THR A 59 12.35 47.26 12.12
N TYR A 60 12.19 47.40 13.43
CA TYR A 60 11.87 46.28 14.31
C TYR A 60 10.53 45.65 13.96
N ILE A 61 9.46 46.46 13.87
CA ILE A 61 8.13 45.94 13.54
C ILE A 61 8.10 45.37 12.13
N HIS A 62 8.62 46.10 11.13
CA HIS A 62 8.59 45.61 9.75
C HIS A 62 9.41 44.33 9.60
N THR A 63 10.64 44.30 10.13
CA THR A 63 11.49 43.09 10.04
C THR A 63 10.89 41.95 10.83
N TYR A 64 10.41 42.17 12.06
CA TYR A 64 9.85 41.10 12.88
C TYR A 64 8.58 40.53 12.26
N ILE A 65 7.62 41.39 11.87
CA ILE A 65 6.38 40.95 11.24
C ILE A 65 6.67 40.29 9.89
N HIS A 66 7.47 40.93 9.03
CA HIS A 66 7.77 40.39 7.71
C HIS A 66 8.53 39.07 7.82
N THR A 67 9.59 38.99 8.63
CA THR A 67 10.34 37.75 8.80
C THR A 67 9.47 36.68 9.43
N TYR A 68 8.82 36.94 10.57
CA TYR A 68 8.00 35.95 11.26
C TYR A 68 6.86 35.44 10.39
N ILE A 69 6.06 36.33 9.80
CA ILE A 69 4.93 35.94 8.95
C ILE A 69 5.44 35.23 7.71
N HIS A 70 6.42 35.79 7.01
CA HIS A 70 6.93 35.19 5.78
C HIS A 70 7.56 33.83 6.07
N THR A 71 8.43 33.71 7.07
CA THR A 71 9.04 32.43 7.41
C THR A 71 7.99 31.45 7.87
N TYR A 72 7.10 31.82 8.80
CA TYR A 72 6.12 30.90 9.36
C TYR A 72 5.15 30.41 8.28
N ILE A 73 4.56 31.32 7.51
CA ILE A 73 3.63 30.96 6.43
C ILE A 73 4.35 30.17 5.35
N HIS A 74 5.51 30.63 4.88
CA HIS A 74 6.25 29.93 3.84
C HIS A 74 6.67 28.54 4.31
N THR A 75 7.30 28.42 5.48
CA THR A 75 7.73 27.10 5.98
C THR A 75 6.55 26.21 6.25
N TYR A 76 5.49 26.69 6.91
CA TYR A 76 4.35 25.87 7.27
C TYR A 76 3.59 25.41 6.03
N ILE A 77 3.23 26.32 5.13
CA ILE A 77 2.52 25.98 3.90
C ILE A 77 3.39 25.11 3.00
N HIS A 78 4.64 25.49 2.77
CA HIS A 78 5.53 24.72 1.89
C HIS A 78 5.77 23.32 2.45
N THR A 79 6.12 23.19 3.73
CA THR A 79 6.35 21.87 4.34
C THR A 79 5.08 21.06 4.38
N TYR A 80 3.95 21.62 4.81
CA TYR A 80 2.69 20.90 4.90
C TYR A 80 2.21 20.43 3.52
N ILE A 81 2.14 21.34 2.54
CA ILE A 81 1.71 20.99 1.17
C ILE A 81 2.69 20.00 0.55
N HIS A 82 3.99 20.28 0.59
CA HIS A 82 4.98 19.40 -0.01
C HIS A 82 4.96 18.02 0.64
N THR A 83 5.00 17.93 1.96
CA THR A 83 4.98 16.64 2.65
C THR A 83 3.67 15.92 2.43
N TYR A 84 2.52 16.58 2.58
CA TYR A 84 1.21 15.95 2.38
C TYR A 84 1.03 15.46 0.95
N ILE A 85 1.26 16.31 -0.05
CA ILE A 85 1.12 15.94 -1.46
C ILE A 85 2.13 14.86 -1.82
N HIS A 86 3.40 15.05 -1.47
CA HIS A 86 4.44 14.07 -1.82
C HIS A 86 4.15 12.73 -1.15
N THR A 87 3.88 12.70 0.16
CA THR A 87 3.59 11.45 0.86
C THR A 87 2.32 10.82 0.33
N TYR A 88 1.21 11.56 0.20
CA TYR A 88 -0.06 11.02 -0.27
C TYR A 88 0.03 10.49 -1.70
N ILE A 89 0.55 11.28 -2.65
CA ILE A 89 0.67 10.85 -4.04
C ILE A 89 1.67 9.71 -4.17
N HIS A 90 2.85 9.84 -3.56
CA HIS A 90 3.88 8.80 -3.65
C HIS A 90 3.40 7.50 -3.02
N THR A 91 2.87 7.53 -1.79
CA THR A 91 2.35 6.32 -1.15
C THR A 91 1.14 5.79 -1.89
N TYR A 92 0.14 6.60 -2.25
CA TYR A 92 -1.04 6.09 -2.93
C TYR A 92 -0.69 5.46 -4.28
N ILE A 93 0.04 6.17 -5.16
CA ILE A 93 0.39 5.65 -6.49
C ILE A 93 1.35 4.48 -6.39
N HIS A 94 2.41 4.59 -5.57
CA HIS A 94 3.40 3.52 -5.48
C HIS A 94 2.79 2.27 -4.86
N THR A 95 2.06 2.41 -3.75
CA THR A 95 1.48 1.26 -3.05
C THR A 95 0.36 0.66 -3.88
N TYR A 96 -0.55 1.45 -4.46
CA TYR A 96 -1.61 0.92 -5.32
C TYR A 96 -1.02 0.19 -6.53
N ARG A 97 -0.12 0.83 -7.28
CA ARG A 97 0.43 0.24 -8.51
C ARG A 97 1.33 -0.96 -8.24
N HIS A 98 2.09 -0.94 -7.15
CA HIS A 98 2.92 -2.07 -6.74
C HIS A 98 2.05 -3.23 -6.26
N THR A 99 1.07 -2.97 -5.41
CA THR A 99 0.20 -4.01 -4.87
C THR A 99 -0.65 -4.61 -5.98
N ASP A 100 -1.29 -3.80 -6.82
CA ASP A 100 -2.12 -4.25 -7.93
C ASP A 100 -1.31 -5.13 -8.91
N ARG A 101 -0.18 -4.64 -9.42
CA ARG A 101 0.66 -5.42 -10.35
C ARG A 101 1.25 -6.68 -9.70
N HIS A 102 1.67 -6.60 -8.44
CA HIS A 102 2.22 -7.75 -7.74
C HIS A 102 1.15 -8.81 -7.49
N THR A 103 -0.04 -8.38 -7.06
CA THR A 103 -1.15 -9.29 -6.77
C THR A 103 -1.62 -9.94 -8.06
N ASP A 104 -1.91 -9.16 -9.10
CA ASP A 104 -2.41 -9.62 -10.40
C ASP A 104 -1.42 -10.60 -11.07
N MET A 105 -0.15 -10.22 -11.17
CA MET A 105 0.89 -11.08 -11.74
C MET A 105 1.10 -12.36 -10.91
N HIS A 106 1.08 -12.26 -9.58
CA HIS A 106 1.25 -13.44 -8.73
C HIS A 106 0.02 -14.36 -8.79
N THR A 107 -1.19 -13.81 -8.79
CA THR A 107 -2.42 -14.60 -8.91
C THR A 107 -2.53 -15.24 -10.27
N ASP A 108 -2.24 -14.55 -11.37
CA ASP A 108 -2.29 -15.12 -12.72
C ASP A 108 -1.24 -16.22 -12.91
N ILE A 109 0.00 -15.97 -12.50
CA ILE A 109 1.06 -16.98 -12.63
C ILE A 109 0.77 -18.18 -11.74
N GLN A 110 0.33 -17.97 -10.49
CA GLN A 110 0.00 -19.09 -9.61
C GLN A 110 -1.22 -19.84 -10.09
N THR A 111 -2.31 -19.17 -10.46
CA THR A 111 -3.52 -19.85 -10.93
C THR A 111 -3.20 -20.60 -12.20
N TYR A 112 -2.68 -19.95 -13.25
CA TYR A 112 -2.36 -20.61 -14.51
C TYR A 112 -1.42 -21.80 -14.33
N ARG A 113 -0.29 -21.63 -13.63
CA ARG A 113 0.66 -22.74 -13.43
C ARG A 113 0.09 -23.83 -12.52
N HIS A 114 -0.61 -23.47 -11.46
CA HIS A 114 -1.12 -24.46 -10.52
C HIS A 114 -2.31 -25.19 -11.12
N THR A 115 -3.27 -24.52 -11.75
CA THR A 115 -4.40 -25.17 -12.41
C THR A 115 -3.93 -25.99 -13.59
N ASP A 116 -3.17 -25.44 -14.53
CA ASP A 116 -2.84 -26.18 -15.76
C ASP A 116 -1.90 -27.33 -15.48
N ILE A 117 -0.85 -27.13 -14.67
CA ILE A 117 0.11 -28.20 -14.39
C ILE A 117 -0.50 -29.25 -13.47
N GLN A 118 -1.24 -28.85 -12.41
CA GLN A 118 -1.87 -29.85 -11.53
C GLN A 118 -2.98 -30.58 -12.24
N THR A 119 -3.87 -29.90 -12.99
CA THR A 119 -4.93 -30.59 -13.71
C THR A 119 -4.35 -31.47 -14.81
N TYR A 120 -3.35 -31.03 -15.56
CA TYR A 120 -2.72 -31.88 -16.56
C TYR A 120 -2.06 -33.11 -15.93
N ILE A 121 -1.20 -32.92 -14.93
CA ILE A 121 -0.49 -34.05 -14.28
C ILE A 121 -1.48 -34.95 -13.54
N HIS A 122 -2.39 -34.38 -12.74
CA HIS A 122 -3.35 -35.17 -11.98
C HIS A 122 -4.30 -35.90 -12.92
N THR A 123 -4.93 -35.22 -13.88
CA THR A 123 -5.93 -35.86 -14.74
C THR A 123 -5.26 -36.88 -15.66
N TYR A 124 -4.15 -36.53 -16.32
CA TYR A 124 -3.46 -37.46 -17.22
C TYR A 124 -2.88 -38.65 -16.46
N ARG A 125 -2.10 -38.39 -15.40
CA ARG A 125 -1.41 -39.45 -14.67
C ARG A 125 -2.38 -40.29 -13.84
N HIS A 126 -3.42 -39.70 -13.27
CA HIS A 126 -4.41 -40.45 -12.48
C HIS A 126 -5.39 -41.20 -13.39
N ALA A 127 -5.80 -40.63 -14.54
CA ALA A 127 -6.61 -41.34 -15.52
C ALA A 127 -5.83 -42.47 -16.17
N ASP A 128 -4.61 -42.24 -16.66
CA ASP A 128 -3.80 -43.29 -17.31
C ASP A 128 -3.43 -44.40 -16.33
N ILE A 129 -2.94 -44.06 -15.13
CA ILE A 129 -2.54 -45.09 -14.16
C ILE A 129 -3.75 -45.86 -13.65
N GLN A 130 -4.88 -45.18 -13.34
CA GLN A 130 -6.06 -45.91 -12.90
C GLN A 130 -6.68 -46.73 -14.00
N THR A 131 -6.87 -46.17 -15.19
CA THR A 131 -7.48 -46.93 -16.29
C THR A 131 -6.59 -48.11 -16.64
N TYR A 132 -5.31 -47.92 -16.94
CA TYR A 132 -4.40 -49.00 -17.28
C TYR A 132 -4.34 -50.08 -16.20
N ARG A 133 -4.10 -49.72 -14.93
CA ARG A 133 -3.99 -50.73 -13.86
C ARG A 133 -5.32 -51.37 -13.54
N HIS A 134 -6.41 -50.60 -13.51
CA HIS A 134 -7.72 -51.15 -13.18
C HIS A 134 -8.23 -52.03 -14.32
N THR A 135 -8.16 -51.59 -15.58
CA THR A 135 -8.61 -52.38 -16.72
C THR A 135 -7.74 -53.59 -16.93
N ASP A 136 -6.41 -53.48 -16.91
CA ASP A 136 -5.55 -54.64 -17.20
C ASP A 136 -5.61 -55.67 -16.07
N ILE A 137 -5.59 -55.24 -14.81
CA ILE A 137 -5.67 -56.17 -13.68
C ILE A 137 -7.08 -56.78 -13.60
N GLN A 138 -8.15 -55.99 -13.76
CA GLN A 138 -9.51 -56.53 -13.77
C GLN A 138 -9.73 -57.47 -14.94
N THR A 139 -9.34 -57.10 -16.16
CA THR A 139 -9.54 -57.95 -17.33
C THR A 139 -8.68 -59.20 -17.24
N TYR A 140 -7.43 -59.13 -16.78
CA TYR A 140 -6.59 -60.30 -16.59
C TYR A 140 -7.14 -61.24 -15.52
N ILE A 141 -7.46 -60.73 -14.33
CA ILE A 141 -8.02 -61.54 -13.25
C ILE A 141 -9.38 -62.11 -13.68
N HIS A 142 -10.26 -61.28 -14.21
CA HIS A 142 -11.58 -61.70 -14.63
C HIS A 142 -11.48 -62.73 -15.75
N THR A 143 -10.81 -62.44 -16.87
CA THR A 143 -10.73 -63.40 -17.98
C THR A 143 -9.98 -64.66 -17.57
N TYR A 144 -8.80 -64.56 -16.94
CA TYR A 144 -8.02 -65.75 -16.59
C TYR A 144 -8.72 -66.59 -15.54
N ILE A 145 -9.12 -66.01 -14.41
CA ILE A 145 -9.76 -66.78 -13.33
C ILE A 145 -11.15 -67.23 -13.76
N HIS A 146 -11.98 -66.35 -14.32
CA HIS A 146 -13.32 -66.73 -14.75
C HIS A 146 -13.26 -67.78 -15.83
N THR A 147 -12.49 -67.60 -16.91
CA THR A 147 -12.46 -68.61 -17.97
C THR A 147 -11.80 -69.90 -17.49
N TYR A 148 -10.71 -69.85 -16.72
CA TYR A 148 -10.06 -71.06 -16.23
C TYR A 148 -10.94 -71.84 -15.26
N ILE A 149 -11.48 -71.18 -14.23
CA ILE A 149 -12.36 -71.83 -13.26
C ILE A 149 -13.67 -72.26 -13.92
N HIS A 150 -14.31 -71.38 -14.70
CA HIS A 150 -15.55 -71.71 -15.37
C HIS A 150 -15.33 -72.87 -16.34
N THR A 151 -14.35 -72.83 -17.24
CA THR A 151 -14.13 -73.94 -18.17
C THR A 151 -13.71 -75.20 -17.46
N TYR A 152 -12.79 -75.15 -16.49
CA TYR A 152 -12.33 -76.34 -15.77
C TYR A 152 -13.46 -76.97 -14.96
N ILE A 153 -14.14 -76.20 -14.11
CA ILE A 153 -15.23 -76.71 -13.28
C ILE A 153 -16.43 -77.09 -14.13
N HIS A 154 -16.85 -76.23 -15.07
CA HIS A 154 -17.99 -76.54 -15.92
C HIS A 154 -17.71 -77.77 -16.78
N THR A 155 -16.57 -77.85 -17.47
CA THR A 155 -16.29 -79.05 -18.28
C THR A 155 -16.09 -80.27 -17.41
N TYR A 156 -15.37 -80.20 -16.29
CA TYR A 156 -15.17 -81.36 -15.42
C TYR A 156 -16.49 -81.85 -14.80
N ILE A 157 -17.26 -80.97 -14.17
CA ILE A 157 -18.52 -81.35 -13.54
C ILE A 157 -19.56 -81.73 -14.60
N HIS A 158 -19.72 -80.93 -15.66
CA HIS A 158 -20.69 -81.23 -16.71
C HIS A 158 -20.33 -82.54 -17.38
N THR A 159 -19.09 -82.74 -17.85
CA THR A 159 -18.74 -84.00 -18.50
C THR A 159 -18.80 -85.17 -17.52
N TYR A 160 -18.28 -85.06 -16.31
CA TYR A 160 -18.28 -86.17 -15.35
C TYR A 160 -19.69 -86.55 -14.91
N ILE A 161 -20.51 -85.59 -14.47
CA ILE A 161 -21.87 -85.88 -14.01
C ILE A 161 -22.77 -86.25 -15.19
N HIS A 162 -22.72 -85.50 -16.31
CA HIS A 162 -23.56 -85.81 -17.47
C HIS A 162 -23.20 -87.17 -18.03
N THR A 163 -21.92 -87.48 -18.26
CA THR A 163 -21.55 -88.79 -18.81
C THR A 163 -21.81 -89.90 -17.81
N TYR A 164 -21.52 -89.74 -16.52
CA TYR A 164 -21.76 -90.77 -15.51
C TYR A 164 -23.25 -91.06 -15.34
N ILE A 165 -24.09 -90.04 -15.14
CA ILE A 165 -25.53 -90.23 -14.97
C ILE A 165 -26.16 -90.72 -16.28
N HIS A 166 -25.81 -90.13 -17.42
CA HIS A 166 -26.37 -90.53 -18.71
C HIS A 166 -25.98 -91.98 -19.04
N THR A 167 -24.72 -92.35 -18.89
CA THR A 167 -24.29 -93.73 -19.18
C THR A 167 -24.84 -94.72 -18.16
N TYR A 168 -24.86 -94.39 -16.87
CA TYR A 168 -25.39 -95.28 -15.84
C TYR A 168 -26.89 -95.52 -16.01
N ILE A 169 -27.69 -94.47 -16.17
CA ILE A 169 -29.14 -94.60 -16.38
C ILE A 169 -29.42 -95.29 -17.72
N HIS A 170 -28.75 -94.89 -18.80
CA HIS A 170 -28.97 -95.49 -20.12
C HIS A 170 -28.60 -96.97 -20.15
N THR A 171 -27.45 -97.35 -19.59
CA THR A 171 -27.03 -98.77 -19.56
C THR A 171 -27.89 -99.60 -18.61
N TYR A 172 -28.27 -99.06 -17.44
CA TYR A 172 -29.11 -99.77 -16.49
C TYR A 172 -30.52 -99.99 -17.01
N ILE A 173 -31.16 -98.97 -17.58
CA ILE A 173 -32.50 -99.10 -18.16
C ILE A 173 -32.45 -100.03 -19.39
N HIS A 174 -31.44 -99.89 -20.25
CA HIS A 174 -31.29 -100.75 -21.42
C HIS A 174 -31.05 -102.22 -21.03
N ALA A 175 -30.18 -102.49 -20.06
CA ALA A 175 -29.93 -103.84 -19.56
C ALA A 175 -31.17 -104.42 -18.86
N CYS A 176 -31.89 -103.63 -18.08
CA CYS A 176 -33.13 -104.05 -17.41
C CYS A 176 -34.24 -104.37 -18.42
N MET A 177 -34.46 -103.52 -19.42
CA MET A 177 -35.39 -103.78 -20.53
C MET A 177 -35.01 -105.03 -21.30
N HIS A 178 -33.73 -105.20 -21.62
CA HIS A 178 -33.25 -106.37 -22.35
C HIS A 178 -33.41 -107.66 -21.53
N ALA A 179 -33.06 -107.65 -20.24
CA ALA A 179 -33.23 -108.79 -19.34
C ALA A 179 -34.71 -109.13 -19.10
N CYS A 180 -35.56 -108.10 -18.92
CA CYS A 180 -37.02 -108.25 -18.81
C CYS A 180 -37.59 -108.90 -20.07
N MET A 181 -37.24 -108.40 -21.25
CA MET A 181 -37.72 -108.97 -22.51
C MET A 181 -37.27 -110.42 -22.67
N HIS A 182 -36.01 -110.72 -22.33
CA HIS A 182 -35.47 -112.08 -22.40
C HIS A 182 -36.13 -113.04 -21.39
N ALA A 183 -36.43 -112.56 -20.17
CA ALA A 183 -37.16 -113.33 -19.17
C ALA A 183 -38.61 -113.58 -19.57
N CYS A 184 -39.30 -112.58 -20.13
CA CYS A 184 -40.68 -112.70 -20.62
C CYS A 184 -40.79 -113.67 -21.83
N ILE A 185 -39.81 -113.67 -22.73
CA ILE A 185 -39.75 -114.64 -23.83
C ILE A 185 -39.50 -116.05 -23.28
N HIS A 186 -38.59 -116.18 -22.30
CA HIS A 186 -38.28 -117.48 -21.71
C HIS A 186 -39.47 -118.07 -20.92
N THR A 187 -40.27 -117.25 -20.24
CA THR A 187 -41.51 -117.71 -19.58
C THR A 187 -42.63 -118.00 -20.58
N TYR A 188 -42.74 -117.26 -21.69
CA TYR A 188 -43.74 -117.53 -22.73
C TYR A 188 -43.47 -118.83 -23.52
N ILE A 189 -42.20 -119.24 -23.64
CA ILE A 189 -41.82 -120.49 -24.34
C ILE A 189 -41.94 -121.73 -23.42
N HIS A 190 -41.90 -121.55 -22.10
CA HIS A 190 -41.92 -122.64 -21.11
C HIS A 190 -43.23 -122.79 -20.31
N THR A 191 -44.34 -122.21 -20.80
CA THR A 191 -45.72 -122.50 -20.38
C THR A 191 -46.53 -122.99 -21.58
#